data_AF-A0A1Q2CWH4-F1
#
_entry.id   AF-A0A1Q2CWH4-F1
#
_cell.length_a   1.000
_cell.length_b   1.000
_cell.length_c   1.000
_cell.angle_alpha   90.00
_cell.angle_beta   90.00
_cell.angle_gamma   90.00
#
_symmetry.space_group_name_H-M   'P 1'
#
loop_
_entity.id
_entity.type
_entity.pdbx_description
1 polymer ?
#
loop_
_entity_poly.entity_id
_entity_poly.type
_entity_poly.pdbx_seq_one_letter_code
_entity_poly.pdbx_strand_id
1 'polypeptide(L)'
;MDTRAPAYNADVAECGFWRRGFAQGAGYALPGLSFLIIPMLFAWGSPLPQLLLLGGLLLTLGVLAVGWAWATHWPEWARWLWVLALTVVISAVAFVTDSPGILGYYSVYVTMAAATLLPWLMARIVIIAVAVAAAGVSLMDAQPLAVMMAILALAMGLMVGLVLESEHKDRQLRQAEQRTAVFAVAAERERIGRDLHDILGHSLTTIAVKADLATRLVGRDDDAALAEVQALASIARQALSDVRSTASGMREVRLANEIASARSVLLAAGVEAVVPSALPPLTDERAELFGYVVREAVTNVVRHAGATTCTIECDESSVTVRDDGEGITRGGGGSGLKGLGQRVEEAGGSLAVDSSAAGTTVTARMEDA
;
A
#
# COMPACT_ATOMS: atom_id res chain seq x y z
N MET A 1 -0.50 3.99 -25.74
CA MET A 1 0.33 2.81 -25.39
C MET A 1 1.68 3.32 -24.97
N ASP A 2 2.23 2.82 -23.88
CA ASP A 2 3.58 3.21 -23.44
C ASP A 2 4.59 2.79 -24.52
N THR A 3 5.26 3.76 -25.13
CA THR A 3 6.22 3.53 -26.21
C THR A 3 7.64 3.34 -25.68
N ARG A 4 7.84 3.26 -24.36
CA ARG A 4 9.16 3.08 -23.75
C ARG A 4 9.67 1.65 -23.94
N ALA A 5 10.98 1.47 -23.83
CA ALA A 5 11.58 0.14 -23.85
C ALA A 5 11.24 -0.65 -22.58
N PRO A 6 11.14 -2.00 -22.63
CA PRO A 6 10.92 -2.80 -21.42
C PRO A 6 11.96 -2.55 -20.33
N ALA A 7 13.24 -2.42 -20.71
CA ALA A 7 14.31 -2.13 -19.77
C ALA A 7 14.44 -0.64 -19.40
N TYR A 8 13.55 0.24 -19.87
CA TYR A 8 13.63 1.67 -19.60
C TYR A 8 13.56 1.96 -18.10
N ASN A 9 14.52 2.74 -17.59
CA ASN A 9 14.52 3.22 -16.22
C ASN A 9 14.28 4.74 -16.19
N ALA A 10 13.19 5.16 -15.53
CA ALA A 10 12.80 6.57 -15.43
C ALA A 10 13.76 7.38 -14.54
N ASP A 11 14.33 6.77 -13.50
CA ASP A 11 15.15 7.46 -12.49
C ASP A 11 16.48 7.97 -13.06
N VAL A 12 16.92 7.41 -14.18
CA VAL A 12 18.17 7.77 -14.86
C VAL A 12 17.94 8.66 -16.08
N ALA A 13 16.70 8.97 -16.44
CA ALA A 13 16.38 9.78 -17.62
C ALA A 13 16.96 11.19 -17.52
N GLU A 14 16.99 11.78 -16.31
CA GLU A 14 17.53 13.12 -16.05
C GLU A 14 19.07 13.14 -15.94
N CYS A 15 19.72 11.98 -15.86
CA CYS A 15 21.17 11.91 -15.83
C CYS A 15 21.77 12.37 -17.18
N GLY A 16 22.95 13.01 -17.10
CA GLY A 16 23.76 13.31 -18.28
C GLY A 16 24.09 12.06 -19.10
N PHE A 17 24.29 12.23 -20.41
CA PHE A 17 24.38 11.15 -21.40
C PHE A 17 25.25 9.96 -20.96
N TRP A 18 26.47 10.21 -20.50
CA TRP A 18 27.39 9.14 -20.07
C TRP A 18 26.90 8.42 -18.81
N ARG A 19 26.46 9.18 -17.79
CA ARG A 19 25.98 8.62 -16.53
C ARG A 19 24.71 7.80 -16.73
N ARG A 20 23.84 8.22 -17.65
CA ARG A 20 22.61 7.50 -18.02
C ARG A 20 22.91 6.08 -18.49
N GLY A 21 23.83 5.89 -19.45
CA GLY A 21 24.12 4.56 -19.97
C GLY A 21 24.71 3.62 -18.93
N PHE A 22 25.65 4.11 -18.10
CA PHE A 22 26.22 3.29 -17.02
C PHE A 22 25.19 2.95 -15.94
N ALA A 23 24.37 3.92 -15.51
CA ALA A 23 23.33 3.68 -14.51
C ALA A 23 22.19 2.80 -15.03
N GLN A 24 21.95 2.82 -16.35
CA GLN A 24 21.00 1.94 -17.03
C GLN A 24 21.52 0.50 -17.17
N GLY A 25 22.83 0.27 -16.97
CA GLY A 25 23.41 -1.08 -16.95
C GLY A 25 24.35 -1.42 -18.12
N ALA A 26 24.93 -0.43 -18.81
CA ALA A 26 25.94 -0.68 -19.85
C ALA A 26 27.08 -1.62 -19.40
N GLY A 27 27.42 -1.61 -18.11
CA GLY A 27 28.41 -2.49 -17.50
C GLY A 27 28.07 -3.98 -17.57
N TYR A 28 26.79 -4.37 -17.65
CA TYR A 28 26.38 -5.77 -17.76
C TYR A 28 26.83 -6.43 -19.08
N ALA A 29 27.16 -5.64 -20.10
CA ALA A 29 27.68 -6.15 -21.36
C ALA A 29 29.19 -6.51 -21.31
N LEU A 30 29.93 -6.04 -20.30
CA LEU A 30 31.39 -6.19 -20.24
C LEU A 30 31.86 -7.65 -20.21
N PRO A 31 31.28 -8.58 -19.42
CA PRO A 31 31.66 -9.99 -19.49
C PRO A 31 31.45 -10.58 -20.88
N GLY A 32 30.38 -10.14 -21.56
CA GLY A 32 30.09 -10.52 -22.94
C GLY A 32 31.20 -10.12 -23.92
N LEU A 33 31.86 -8.98 -23.73
CA LEU A 33 32.92 -8.53 -24.64
C LEU A 33 34.12 -9.49 -24.69
N SER A 34 34.36 -10.27 -23.63
CA SER A 34 35.42 -11.29 -23.63
C SER A 34 35.21 -12.36 -24.71
N PHE A 35 33.95 -12.64 -25.08
CA PHE A 35 33.60 -13.59 -26.12
C PHE A 35 33.89 -13.07 -27.53
N LEU A 36 34.15 -11.77 -27.73
CA LEU A 36 34.50 -11.22 -29.05
C LEU A 36 35.85 -11.73 -29.59
N ILE A 37 36.64 -12.44 -28.78
CA ILE A 37 37.87 -13.07 -29.23
C ILE A 37 37.64 -14.32 -30.10
N ILE A 38 36.47 -14.97 -29.98
CA ILE A 38 36.18 -16.25 -30.66
C ILE A 38 36.37 -16.18 -32.19
N PRO A 39 35.89 -15.16 -32.93
CA PRO A 39 35.97 -15.13 -34.39
C PRO A 39 37.42 -14.93 -34.86
N MET A 40 38.28 -14.32 -34.03
CA MET A 40 39.72 -14.24 -34.31
C MET A 40 40.41 -15.61 -34.26
N LEU A 41 39.89 -16.55 -33.47
CA LEU A 41 40.37 -17.94 -33.47
C LEU A 41 40.01 -18.66 -34.78
N PHE A 42 38.80 -18.41 -35.30
CA PHE A 42 38.35 -18.98 -36.58
C PHE A 42 39.07 -18.37 -37.78
N ALA A 43 39.43 -17.09 -37.71
CA ALA A 43 40.16 -16.39 -38.77
C ALA A 43 41.69 -16.57 -38.68
N TRP A 44 42.19 -17.47 -37.82
CA TRP A 44 43.63 -17.66 -37.64
C TRP A 44 44.30 -18.09 -38.95
N GLY A 45 45.32 -17.33 -39.38
CA GLY A 45 46.00 -17.56 -40.67
C GLY A 45 45.36 -16.85 -41.88
N SER A 46 44.30 -16.07 -41.68
CA SER A 46 43.70 -15.24 -42.73
C SER A 46 44.61 -14.08 -43.15
N PRO A 47 44.50 -13.59 -44.41
CA PRO A 47 45.26 -12.44 -44.88
C PRO A 47 44.94 -11.16 -44.08
N LEU A 48 45.93 -10.27 -43.95
CA LEU A 48 45.85 -9.04 -43.14
C LEU A 48 44.59 -8.19 -43.40
N PRO A 49 44.13 -7.96 -44.65
CA PRO A 49 42.91 -7.19 -44.89
C PRO A 49 41.65 -7.80 -44.26
N GLN A 50 41.55 -9.14 -44.24
CA GLN A 50 40.42 -9.86 -43.63
C GLN A 50 40.45 -9.73 -42.11
N LEU A 51 41.64 -9.81 -41.50
CA LEU A 51 41.82 -9.59 -40.06
C LEU A 51 41.47 -8.15 -39.65
N LEU A 52 41.84 -7.16 -40.46
CA LEU A 52 41.48 -5.75 -40.22
C LEU A 52 39.96 -5.53 -40.33
N LEU A 53 39.32 -6.11 -41.34
CA LEU A 53 37.87 -6.06 -41.49
C LEU A 53 37.15 -6.71 -40.29
N LEU A 54 37.59 -7.90 -39.90
CA LEU A 54 37.05 -8.61 -38.75
C LEU A 54 37.22 -7.82 -37.46
N GLY A 55 38.39 -7.23 -37.22
CA GLY A 55 38.63 -6.34 -36.07
C GLY A 55 37.66 -5.16 -36.02
N GLY A 56 37.40 -4.54 -37.17
CA GLY A 56 36.41 -3.45 -37.30
C GLY A 56 34.98 -3.91 -37.00
N LEU A 57 34.58 -5.08 -37.50
CA LEU A 57 33.26 -5.66 -37.21
C LEU A 57 33.09 -6.01 -35.73
N LEU A 58 34.11 -6.59 -35.10
CA LEU A 58 34.09 -6.94 -33.66
C LEU A 58 34.05 -5.69 -32.78
N LEU A 59 34.78 -4.63 -33.14
CA LEU A 59 34.70 -3.34 -32.44
C LEU A 59 33.29 -2.74 -32.57
N THR A 60 32.70 -2.79 -33.77
CA THR A 60 31.32 -2.35 -34.01
C THR A 60 30.33 -3.16 -33.18
N LEU A 61 30.48 -4.48 -33.13
CA LEU A 61 29.65 -5.37 -32.33
C LEU A 61 29.78 -5.05 -30.84
N GLY A 62 30.99 -4.81 -30.33
CA GLY A 62 31.21 -4.39 -28.94
C GLY A 62 30.55 -3.06 -28.60
N VAL A 63 30.64 -2.07 -29.50
CA VAL A 63 29.96 -0.78 -29.35
C VAL A 63 28.45 -0.95 -29.32
N LEU A 64 27.88 -1.77 -30.22
CA LEU A 64 26.44 -2.04 -30.25
C LEU A 64 25.97 -2.82 -29.00
N ALA A 65 26.78 -3.77 -28.54
CA ALA A 65 26.50 -4.59 -27.37
C ALA A 65 26.53 -3.79 -26.06
N VAL A 66 27.37 -2.75 -25.95
CA VAL A 66 27.39 -1.84 -24.79
C VAL A 66 26.35 -0.73 -24.96
N GLY A 67 26.17 -0.25 -26.19
CA GLY A 67 25.30 0.87 -26.54
C GLY A 67 23.79 0.63 -26.37
N TRP A 68 23.36 -0.63 -26.17
CA TRP A 68 21.97 -0.98 -25.90
C TRP A 68 21.36 -0.16 -24.76
N ALA A 69 22.15 0.14 -23.72
CA ALA A 69 21.71 0.91 -22.57
C ALA A 69 21.22 2.31 -22.97
N TRP A 70 21.84 2.95 -23.97
CA TRP A 70 21.37 4.22 -24.50
C TRP A 70 20.17 4.05 -25.43
N ALA A 71 20.17 2.98 -26.23
CA ALA A 71 19.07 2.66 -27.13
C ALA A 71 17.72 2.45 -26.39
N THR A 72 17.73 2.09 -25.11
CA THR A 72 16.49 2.00 -24.28
C THR A 72 15.69 3.31 -24.23
N HIS A 73 16.36 4.46 -24.40
CA HIS A 73 15.74 5.79 -24.36
C HIS A 73 15.36 6.32 -25.75
N TRP A 74 15.63 5.55 -26.80
CA TRP A 74 15.36 5.95 -28.17
C TRP A 74 13.92 5.61 -28.58
N PRO A 75 13.38 6.31 -29.59
CA PRO A 75 12.08 5.95 -30.15
C PRO A 75 12.09 4.52 -30.70
N GLU A 76 10.91 3.89 -30.78
CA GLU A 76 10.77 2.48 -31.14
C GLU A 76 11.42 2.11 -32.47
N TRP A 77 11.25 2.92 -33.50
CA TRP A 77 11.85 2.66 -34.81
C TRP A 77 13.39 2.60 -34.74
N ALA A 78 14.03 3.41 -33.91
CA ALA A 78 15.47 3.42 -33.75
C ALA A 78 15.97 2.19 -32.97
N ARG A 79 15.15 1.67 -32.05
CA ARG A 79 15.42 0.40 -31.35
C ARG A 79 15.36 -0.80 -32.31
N TRP A 80 14.40 -0.81 -33.23
CA TRP A 80 14.36 -1.81 -34.31
C TRP A 80 15.60 -1.74 -35.21
N LEU A 81 16.02 -0.54 -35.60
CA LEU A 81 17.27 -0.36 -36.35
C LEU A 81 18.49 -0.85 -35.56
N TRP A 82 18.50 -0.70 -34.22
CA TRP A 82 19.58 -1.21 -33.38
C TRP A 82 19.66 -2.74 -33.40
N VAL A 83 18.53 -3.41 -33.24
CA VAL A 83 18.44 -4.88 -33.32
C VAL A 83 18.83 -5.36 -34.71
N LEU A 84 18.37 -4.69 -35.78
CA LEU A 84 18.75 -4.99 -37.15
C LEU A 84 20.25 -4.81 -37.38
N ALA A 85 20.85 -3.72 -36.90
CA ALA A 85 22.28 -3.46 -37.01
C ALA A 85 23.11 -4.56 -36.33
N LEU A 86 22.69 -5.00 -35.13
CA LEU A 86 23.31 -6.14 -34.45
C LEU A 86 23.26 -7.41 -35.31
N THR A 87 22.10 -7.75 -35.86
CA THR A 87 21.93 -8.93 -36.74
C THR A 87 22.80 -8.84 -37.99
N VAL A 88 22.87 -7.67 -38.63
CA VAL A 88 23.68 -7.46 -39.84
C VAL A 88 25.17 -7.59 -39.52
N VAL A 89 25.66 -6.98 -38.44
CA VAL A 89 27.07 -7.07 -38.04
C VAL A 89 27.45 -8.51 -37.71
N ILE A 90 26.62 -9.24 -36.96
CA ILE A 90 26.87 -10.66 -36.63
C ILE A 90 26.88 -11.53 -37.90
N SER A 91 25.97 -11.26 -38.84
CA SER A 91 25.93 -11.97 -40.13
C SER A 91 27.17 -11.66 -40.99
N ALA A 92 27.66 -10.42 -40.97
CA ALA A 92 28.89 -10.03 -41.65
C ALA A 92 30.12 -10.72 -41.03
N VAL A 93 30.17 -10.86 -39.71
CA VAL A 93 31.24 -11.62 -39.04
C VAL A 93 31.23 -13.08 -39.50
N ALA A 94 30.07 -13.73 -39.48
CA ALA A 94 29.93 -15.13 -39.93
C ALA A 94 30.36 -15.32 -41.39
N PHE A 95 30.03 -14.36 -42.27
CA PHE A 95 30.45 -14.37 -43.68
C PHE A 95 31.96 -14.17 -43.84
N VAL A 96 32.55 -13.21 -43.13
CA VAL A 96 34.00 -12.90 -43.23
C VAL A 96 34.86 -14.03 -42.72
N THR A 97 34.41 -14.80 -41.72
CA THR A 97 35.15 -15.95 -41.19
C THR A 97 34.87 -17.26 -41.92
N ASP A 98 33.99 -17.25 -42.93
CA ASP A 98 33.50 -18.45 -43.61
C ASP A 98 33.01 -19.54 -42.63
N SER A 99 32.33 -19.09 -41.56
CA SER A 99 31.89 -19.95 -40.45
C SER A 99 30.47 -19.56 -40.04
N PRO A 100 29.46 -20.15 -40.69
CA PRO A 100 28.05 -19.88 -40.39
C PRO A 100 27.67 -20.17 -38.93
N GLY A 101 28.36 -21.09 -38.25
CA GLY A 101 28.15 -21.39 -36.82
C GLY A 101 28.37 -20.20 -35.87
N ILE A 102 29.06 -19.13 -36.29
CA ILE A 102 29.16 -17.87 -35.53
C ILE A 102 27.78 -17.30 -35.16
N LEU A 103 26.77 -17.50 -36.02
CA LEU A 103 25.40 -17.05 -35.71
C LEU A 103 24.89 -17.66 -34.39
N GLY A 104 25.24 -18.91 -34.08
CA GLY A 104 24.89 -19.57 -32.82
C GLY A 104 25.52 -18.90 -31.61
N TYR A 105 26.83 -18.68 -31.65
CA TYR A 105 27.60 -18.05 -30.55
C TYR A 105 27.12 -16.63 -30.22
N TYR A 106 26.74 -15.85 -31.23
CA TYR A 106 26.40 -14.43 -31.07
C TYR A 106 24.89 -14.14 -31.08
N SER A 107 24.04 -15.15 -31.28
CA SER A 107 22.59 -14.99 -31.21
C SER A 107 22.13 -14.35 -29.89
N VAL A 108 22.86 -14.59 -28.78
CA VAL A 108 22.57 -14.03 -27.45
C VAL A 108 22.54 -12.50 -27.42
N TYR A 109 23.37 -11.80 -28.22
CA TYR A 109 23.36 -10.34 -28.26
C TYR A 109 22.07 -9.82 -28.89
N VAL A 110 21.58 -10.49 -29.93
CA VAL A 110 20.33 -10.13 -30.60
C VAL A 110 19.14 -10.48 -29.71
N THR A 111 19.13 -11.66 -29.08
CA THR A 111 18.01 -12.07 -28.20
C THR A 111 17.93 -11.19 -26.95
N MET A 112 19.06 -10.81 -26.35
CA MET A 112 19.11 -9.86 -25.24
C MET A 112 18.70 -8.45 -25.64
N ALA A 113 19.17 -7.96 -26.79
CA ALA A 113 18.75 -6.65 -27.30
C ALA A 113 17.25 -6.64 -27.59
N ALA A 114 16.69 -7.70 -28.17
CA ALA A 114 15.25 -7.82 -28.39
C ALA A 114 14.46 -7.82 -27.07
N ALA A 115 14.89 -8.60 -26.07
CA ALA A 115 14.23 -8.66 -24.77
C ALA A 115 14.22 -7.32 -24.02
N THR A 116 15.29 -6.55 -24.13
CA THR A 116 15.47 -5.29 -23.40
C THR A 116 14.93 -4.07 -24.14
N LEU A 117 14.94 -4.09 -25.49
CA LEU A 117 14.60 -2.94 -26.32
C LEU A 117 13.22 -3.04 -26.98
N LEU A 118 12.68 -4.21 -27.27
CA LEU A 118 11.43 -4.33 -28.04
C LEU A 118 10.22 -4.66 -27.15
N PRO A 119 8.99 -4.26 -27.52
CA PRO A 119 7.81 -4.67 -26.77
C PRO A 119 7.67 -6.19 -26.72
N TRP A 120 7.25 -6.75 -25.59
CA TRP A 120 7.31 -8.20 -25.31
C TRP A 120 6.65 -9.07 -26.40
N LEU A 121 5.50 -8.62 -26.93
CA LEU A 121 4.78 -9.33 -27.99
C LEU A 121 5.65 -9.56 -29.25
N MET A 122 6.46 -8.58 -29.61
CA MET A 122 7.37 -8.63 -30.76
C MET A 122 8.72 -9.26 -30.38
N ALA A 123 9.24 -8.92 -29.21
CA ALA A 123 10.52 -9.42 -28.69
C ALA A 123 10.55 -10.96 -28.70
N ARG A 124 9.50 -11.62 -28.18
CA ARG A 124 9.43 -13.09 -28.15
C ARG A 124 9.48 -13.73 -29.54
N ILE A 125 8.90 -13.09 -30.55
CA ILE A 125 8.93 -13.57 -31.94
C ILE A 125 10.35 -13.46 -32.49
N VAL A 126 11.00 -12.30 -32.29
CA VAL A 126 12.39 -12.08 -32.72
C VAL A 126 13.34 -13.05 -32.03
N ILE A 127 13.20 -13.23 -30.71
CA ILE A 127 14.04 -14.13 -29.91
C ILE A 127 13.93 -15.57 -30.43
N ILE A 128 12.71 -16.08 -30.62
CA ILE A 128 12.48 -17.44 -31.12
C ILE A 128 13.01 -17.57 -32.55
N ALA A 129 12.69 -16.64 -33.45
CA ALA A 129 13.10 -16.71 -34.84
C ALA A 129 14.63 -16.69 -34.99
N VAL A 130 15.31 -15.79 -34.29
CA VAL A 130 16.77 -15.66 -34.33
C VAL A 130 17.45 -16.90 -33.75
N ALA A 131 16.99 -17.40 -32.59
CA ALA A 131 17.60 -18.57 -31.97
C ALA A 131 17.38 -19.85 -32.80
N VAL A 132 16.18 -20.05 -33.36
CA VAL A 132 15.88 -21.19 -34.23
C VAL A 132 16.71 -21.13 -35.51
N ALA A 133 16.80 -19.96 -36.16
CA ALA A 133 17.62 -19.78 -37.36
C ALA A 133 19.10 -20.03 -37.06
N ALA A 134 19.63 -19.47 -35.97
CA ALA A 134 21.01 -19.65 -35.56
C ALA A 134 21.33 -21.11 -35.22
N ALA A 135 20.43 -21.81 -34.51
CA ALA A 135 20.57 -23.23 -34.21
C ALA A 135 20.53 -24.08 -35.50
N GLY A 136 19.60 -23.79 -36.41
CA GLY A 136 19.49 -24.49 -37.69
C GLY A 136 20.74 -24.35 -38.56
N VAL A 137 21.25 -23.13 -38.71
CA VAL A 137 22.50 -22.88 -39.45
C VAL A 137 23.69 -23.57 -38.78
N SER A 138 23.80 -23.48 -37.44
CA SER A 138 24.88 -24.13 -36.68
C SER A 138 24.84 -25.65 -36.79
N LEU A 139 23.64 -26.24 -36.91
CA LEU A 139 23.46 -27.67 -37.12
C LEU A 139 23.90 -28.10 -38.53
N MET A 140 23.59 -27.29 -39.55
CA MET A 140 24.05 -27.52 -40.92
C MET A 140 25.56 -27.41 -41.05
N ASP A 141 26.17 -26.53 -40.26
CA ASP A 141 27.63 -26.34 -40.16
C ASP A 141 28.32 -27.36 -39.24
N ALA A 142 27.59 -28.35 -38.72
CA ALA A 142 28.07 -29.40 -37.83
C ALA A 142 28.80 -28.88 -36.56
N GLN A 143 28.39 -27.73 -36.02
CA GLN A 143 28.96 -27.13 -34.82
C GLN A 143 28.05 -27.31 -33.59
N PRO A 144 28.16 -28.43 -32.83
CA PRO A 144 27.25 -28.72 -31.72
C PRO A 144 27.31 -27.69 -30.58
N LEU A 145 28.48 -27.09 -30.34
CA LEU A 145 28.62 -26.02 -29.35
C LEU A 145 27.86 -24.75 -29.75
N ALA A 146 27.87 -24.38 -31.05
CA ALA A 146 27.12 -23.24 -31.55
C ALA A 146 25.60 -23.45 -31.46
N VAL A 147 25.13 -24.68 -31.71
CA VAL A 147 23.72 -25.08 -31.48
C VAL A 147 23.35 -24.90 -30.01
N MET A 148 24.20 -25.39 -29.09
CA MET A 148 23.99 -25.22 -27.64
C MET A 148 23.91 -23.74 -27.25
N MET A 149 24.79 -22.90 -27.78
CA MET A 149 24.78 -21.46 -27.51
C MET A 149 23.51 -20.78 -28.03
N ALA A 150 22.99 -21.18 -29.19
CA ALA A 150 21.71 -20.68 -29.70
C ALA A 150 20.53 -21.07 -28.80
N ILE A 151 20.53 -22.29 -28.26
CA ILE A 151 19.51 -22.74 -27.29
C ILE A 151 19.61 -21.96 -25.99
N LEU A 152 20.82 -21.73 -25.48
CA LEU A 152 21.05 -20.89 -24.29
C LEU A 152 20.62 -19.44 -24.54
N ALA A 153 20.87 -18.89 -25.73
CA ALA A 153 20.44 -17.57 -26.13
C ALA A 153 18.91 -17.43 -26.16
N LEU A 154 18.19 -18.49 -26.59
CA LEU A 154 16.73 -18.56 -26.53
C LEU A 154 16.24 -18.53 -25.08
N ALA A 155 16.78 -19.42 -24.24
CA ALA A 155 16.40 -19.54 -22.84
C ALA A 155 16.64 -18.24 -22.07
N MET A 156 17.82 -17.64 -22.24
CA MET A 156 18.19 -16.37 -21.61
C MET A 156 17.31 -15.23 -22.11
N GLY A 157 17.12 -15.11 -23.44
CA GLY A 157 16.26 -14.12 -24.08
C GLY A 157 14.84 -14.12 -23.52
N LEU A 158 14.23 -15.30 -23.46
CA LEU A 158 12.87 -15.46 -22.93
C LEU A 158 12.81 -15.21 -21.42
N MET A 159 13.78 -15.71 -20.65
CA MET A 159 13.83 -15.51 -19.20
C MET A 159 13.89 -14.01 -18.85
N VAL A 160 14.82 -13.27 -19.45
CA VAL A 160 14.96 -11.83 -19.20
C VAL A 160 13.71 -11.06 -19.64
N GLY A 161 13.17 -11.36 -20.82
CA GLY A 161 11.97 -10.67 -21.29
C GLY A 161 10.73 -10.98 -20.44
N LEU A 162 10.58 -12.20 -19.91
CA LEU A 162 9.52 -12.55 -18.97
C LEU A 162 9.66 -11.81 -17.63
N VAL A 163 10.88 -11.70 -17.10
CA VAL A 163 11.14 -10.95 -15.87
C VAL A 163 10.78 -9.47 -16.04
N LEU A 164 11.24 -8.85 -17.13
CA LEU A 164 10.92 -7.44 -17.42
C LEU A 164 9.42 -7.20 -17.62
N GLU A 165 8.73 -8.10 -18.32
CA GLU A 165 7.27 -8.05 -18.49
C GLU A 165 6.52 -8.23 -17.17
N SER A 166 6.99 -9.13 -16.30
CA SER A 166 6.42 -9.34 -14.97
C SER A 166 6.55 -8.08 -14.12
N GLU A 167 7.74 -7.48 -14.07
CA GLU A 167 7.96 -6.24 -13.33
C GLU A 167 7.08 -5.10 -13.87
N HIS A 168 6.92 -5.00 -15.19
CA HIS A 168 6.06 -3.99 -15.79
C HIS A 168 4.60 -4.16 -15.36
N LYS A 169 4.09 -5.40 -15.38
CA LYS A 169 2.74 -5.73 -14.91
C LYS A 169 2.55 -5.45 -13.43
N ASP A 170 3.53 -5.81 -12.58
CA ASP A 170 3.47 -5.55 -11.14
C ASP A 170 3.45 -4.05 -10.84
N ARG A 171 4.21 -3.25 -11.58
CA ARG A 171 4.16 -1.78 -11.46
C ARG A 171 2.80 -1.23 -11.86
N GLN A 172 2.21 -1.72 -12.96
CA GLN A 172 0.87 -1.32 -13.38
C GLN A 172 -0.20 -1.71 -12.35
N LEU A 173 -0.10 -2.91 -11.78
CA LEU A 173 -1.01 -3.40 -10.75
C LEU A 173 -0.94 -2.52 -9.50
N ARG A 174 0.26 -2.27 -8.97
CA ARG A 174 0.45 -1.39 -7.80
C ARG A 174 -0.10 0.01 -8.04
N GLN A 175 0.10 0.58 -9.23
CA GLN A 175 -0.46 1.88 -9.59
C GLN A 175 -2.00 1.86 -9.66
N ALA A 176 -2.59 0.75 -10.14
CA ALA A 176 -4.03 0.57 -10.17
C ALA A 176 -4.60 0.42 -8.74
N GLU A 177 -3.97 -0.37 -7.89
CA GLU A 177 -4.34 -0.54 -6.47
C GLU A 177 -4.31 0.79 -5.71
N GLN A 178 -3.25 1.58 -5.89
CA GLN A 178 -3.15 2.92 -5.29
C GLN A 178 -4.29 3.83 -5.74
N ARG A 179 -4.67 3.78 -7.02
CA ARG A 179 -5.83 4.54 -7.53
C ARG A 179 -7.13 4.06 -6.91
N THR A 180 -7.34 2.75 -6.81
CA THR A 180 -8.53 2.17 -6.19
C THR A 180 -8.64 2.57 -4.71
N ALA A 181 -7.54 2.57 -3.96
CA ALA A 181 -7.54 3.01 -2.56
C ALA A 181 -7.97 4.48 -2.42
N VAL A 182 -7.46 5.37 -3.28
CA VAL A 182 -7.87 6.78 -3.30
C VAL A 182 -9.37 6.92 -3.63
N PHE A 183 -9.87 6.17 -4.61
CA PHE A 183 -11.29 6.20 -4.96
C PHE A 183 -12.19 5.63 -3.84
N ALA A 184 -11.75 4.58 -3.14
CA ALA A 184 -12.47 4.01 -2.01
C ALA A 184 -12.60 5.04 -0.86
N VAL A 185 -11.52 5.73 -0.52
CA VAL A 185 -11.55 6.81 0.49
C VAL A 185 -12.48 7.96 0.08
N ALA A 186 -12.45 8.36 -1.20
CA ALA A 186 -13.33 9.41 -1.71
C ALA A 186 -14.81 8.98 -1.68
N ALA A 187 -15.12 7.76 -2.10
CA ALA A 187 -16.48 7.20 -2.06
C ALA A 187 -17.01 7.11 -0.62
N GLU A 188 -16.15 6.71 0.33
CA GLU A 188 -16.52 6.63 1.74
C GLU A 188 -16.78 8.02 2.34
N ARG A 189 -15.96 9.02 2.00
CA ARG A 189 -16.23 10.42 2.40
C ARG A 189 -17.55 10.94 1.85
N GLU A 190 -17.87 10.60 0.60
CA GLU A 190 -19.14 11.01 -0.01
C GLU A 190 -20.34 10.33 0.67
N ARG A 191 -20.21 9.04 1.00
CA ARG A 191 -21.22 8.29 1.76
C ARG A 191 -21.45 8.93 3.13
N ILE A 192 -20.38 9.18 3.89
CA ILE A 192 -20.45 9.85 5.20
C ILE A 192 -21.10 11.23 5.06
N GLY A 193 -20.75 12.00 4.02
CA GLY A 193 -21.35 13.30 3.75
C GLY A 193 -22.87 13.22 3.53
N ARG A 194 -23.34 12.22 2.79
CA ARG A 194 -24.78 11.95 2.59
C ARG A 194 -25.46 11.54 3.90
N ASP A 195 -24.90 10.57 4.62
CA ASP A 195 -25.47 10.09 5.89
C ASP A 195 -25.59 11.24 6.91
N LEU A 196 -24.57 12.10 7.00
CA LEU A 196 -24.60 13.31 7.83
C LEU A 196 -25.68 14.31 7.39
N HIS A 197 -25.82 14.53 6.08
CA HIS A 197 -26.85 15.42 5.55
C HIS A 197 -28.26 14.93 5.89
N ASP A 198 -28.51 13.63 5.79
CA ASP A 198 -29.82 13.03 6.08
C ASP A 198 -30.17 13.11 7.57
N ILE A 199 -29.22 12.78 8.46
CA ILE A 199 -29.39 12.88 9.92
C ILE A 199 -29.70 14.33 10.33
N LEU A 200 -28.90 15.28 9.83
CA LEU A 200 -29.08 16.70 10.12
C LEU A 200 -30.41 17.22 9.57
N GLY A 201 -30.76 16.87 8.33
CA GLY A 201 -31.98 17.31 7.67
C GLY A 201 -33.23 16.87 8.43
N HIS A 202 -33.30 15.60 8.84
CA HIS A 202 -34.44 15.07 9.58
C HIS A 202 -34.57 15.70 10.99
N SER A 203 -33.44 15.83 11.69
CA SER A 203 -33.41 16.37 13.05
C SER A 203 -33.79 17.84 13.08
N LEU A 204 -33.23 18.66 12.18
CA LEU A 204 -33.54 20.09 12.09
C LEU A 204 -35.00 20.34 11.70
N THR A 205 -35.56 19.53 10.80
CA THR A 205 -36.99 19.61 10.44
C THR A 205 -37.88 19.31 11.64
N THR A 206 -37.56 18.26 12.40
CA THR A 206 -38.31 17.89 13.62
C THR A 206 -38.23 18.97 14.70
N ILE A 207 -37.03 19.55 14.87
CA ILE A 207 -36.80 20.68 15.79
C ILE A 207 -37.66 21.89 15.37
N ALA A 208 -37.67 22.25 14.08
CA ALA A 208 -38.48 23.37 13.59
C ALA A 208 -39.99 23.15 13.86
N VAL A 209 -40.52 21.96 13.57
CA VAL A 209 -41.94 21.63 13.79
C VAL A 209 -42.31 21.67 15.27
N LYS A 210 -41.49 21.10 16.15
CA LYS A 210 -41.75 21.10 17.60
C LYS A 210 -41.61 22.49 18.22
N ALA A 211 -40.69 23.31 17.74
CA ALA A 211 -40.58 24.70 18.17
C ALA A 211 -41.82 25.53 17.79
N ASP A 212 -42.37 25.30 16.59
CA ASP A 212 -43.60 25.94 16.13
C ASP A 212 -44.80 25.54 17.00
N LEU A 213 -44.89 24.25 17.38
CA LEU A 213 -45.91 23.74 18.28
C LEU A 213 -45.78 24.32 19.70
N ALA A 214 -44.57 24.31 20.27
CA ALA A 214 -44.30 24.89 21.59
C ALA A 214 -44.75 26.36 21.63
N THR A 215 -44.40 27.14 20.61
CA THR A 215 -44.79 28.56 20.49
C THR A 215 -46.30 28.76 20.46
N ARG A 216 -47.06 27.85 19.85
CA ARG A 216 -48.54 27.91 19.80
C ARG A 216 -49.22 27.51 21.11
N LEU A 217 -48.52 26.75 21.97
CA LEU A 217 -49.02 26.26 23.25
C LEU A 217 -48.79 27.25 24.40
N VAL A 218 -47.79 28.13 24.30
CA VAL A 218 -47.53 29.19 25.30
C VAL A 218 -48.79 30.05 25.52
N GLY A 219 -49.20 30.17 26.78
CA GLY A 219 -50.40 30.90 27.21
C GLY A 219 -51.72 30.13 27.02
N ARG A 220 -51.69 28.95 26.38
CA ARG A 220 -52.85 28.04 26.26
C ARG A 220 -52.71 26.80 27.12
N ASP A 221 -51.54 26.18 27.08
CA ASP A 221 -51.17 24.98 27.84
C ASP A 221 -49.66 25.01 28.08
N ASP A 222 -49.27 25.69 29.15
CA ASP A 222 -47.86 25.96 29.46
C ASP A 222 -47.10 24.68 29.84
N ASP A 223 -47.77 23.69 30.43
CA ASP A 223 -47.17 22.38 30.76
C ASP A 223 -46.84 21.61 29.47
N ALA A 224 -47.75 21.59 28.49
CA ALA A 224 -47.49 20.99 27.18
C ALA A 224 -46.40 21.75 26.41
N ALA A 225 -46.36 23.08 26.49
CA ALA A 225 -45.30 23.88 25.89
C ALA A 225 -43.91 23.55 26.49
N LEU A 226 -43.83 23.39 27.82
CA LEU A 226 -42.60 23.04 28.51
C LEU A 226 -42.11 21.63 28.11
N ALA A 227 -43.01 20.66 27.97
CA ALA A 227 -42.69 19.32 27.51
C ALA A 227 -42.08 19.32 26.09
N GLU A 228 -42.62 20.13 25.18
CA GLU A 228 -42.08 20.27 23.82
C GLU A 228 -40.69 20.93 23.80
N VAL A 229 -40.44 21.92 24.67
CA VAL A 229 -39.11 22.53 24.83
C VAL A 229 -38.08 21.53 25.37
N GLN A 230 -38.46 20.67 26.31
CA GLN A 230 -37.58 19.61 26.80
C GLN A 230 -37.28 18.56 25.71
N ALA A 231 -38.29 18.22 24.90
CA ALA A 231 -38.12 17.32 23.76
C ALA A 231 -37.16 17.90 22.70
N LEU A 232 -37.22 19.21 22.43
CA LEU A 232 -36.26 19.89 21.54
C LEU A 232 -34.82 19.75 22.01
N ALA A 233 -34.56 19.98 23.30
CA ALA A 233 -33.23 19.84 23.88
C ALA A 233 -32.71 18.39 23.79
N SER A 234 -33.59 17.41 23.96
CA SER A 234 -33.25 15.99 23.80
C SER A 234 -32.88 15.66 22.35
N ILE A 235 -33.72 16.04 21.38
CA ILE A 235 -33.51 15.78 19.94
C ILE A 235 -32.22 16.45 19.45
N ALA A 236 -31.95 17.69 19.86
CA ALA A 236 -30.72 18.38 19.47
C ALA A 236 -29.45 17.68 20.01
N ARG A 237 -29.48 17.18 21.26
CA ARG A 237 -28.37 16.41 21.83
C ARG A 237 -28.18 15.08 21.13
N GLN A 238 -29.27 14.39 20.79
CA GLN A 238 -29.22 13.13 20.06
C GLN A 238 -28.65 13.33 18.65
N ALA A 239 -29.14 14.32 17.90
CA ALA A 239 -28.64 14.63 16.57
C ALA A 239 -27.14 14.99 16.57
N LEU A 240 -26.68 15.73 17.58
CA LEU A 240 -25.25 16.04 17.74
C LEU A 240 -24.42 14.78 18.04
N SER A 241 -24.97 13.84 18.82
CA SER A 241 -24.35 12.54 19.08
C SER A 241 -24.25 11.70 17.80
N ASP A 242 -25.31 11.65 16.99
CA ASP A 242 -25.37 10.87 15.76
C ASP A 242 -24.46 11.45 14.66
N VAL A 243 -24.33 12.77 14.61
CA VAL A 243 -23.35 13.45 13.74
C VAL A 243 -21.93 13.12 14.17
N ARG A 244 -21.62 13.16 15.48
CA ARG A 244 -20.29 12.80 15.99
C ARG A 244 -19.95 11.34 15.73
N SER A 245 -20.90 10.43 15.88
CA SER A 245 -20.68 8.99 15.62
C SER A 245 -20.45 8.70 14.14
N THR A 246 -21.13 9.43 13.24
CA THR A 246 -21.04 9.25 11.78
C THR A 246 -19.81 9.96 11.19
N ALA A 247 -19.50 11.18 11.62
CA ALA A 247 -18.37 11.97 11.12
C ALA A 247 -17.00 11.47 11.60
N SER A 248 -16.96 10.81 12.76
CA SER A 248 -15.69 10.32 13.31
C SER A 248 -15.16 9.10 12.56
N GLY A 249 -15.98 8.29 11.87
CA GLY A 249 -15.52 7.14 11.07
C GLY A 249 -14.58 6.14 11.78
N MET A 250 -14.38 6.26 13.09
CA MET A 250 -13.20 5.74 13.79
C MET A 250 -13.61 5.26 15.18
N ARG A 251 -13.58 3.95 15.40
CA ARG A 251 -13.90 3.30 16.69
C ARG A 251 -12.77 3.47 17.70
N GLU A 252 -11.51 3.47 17.26
CA GLU A 252 -10.33 3.77 18.08
C GLU A 252 -10.32 5.21 18.64
N VAL A 253 -10.84 6.17 17.87
CA VAL A 253 -11.03 7.56 18.30
C VAL A 253 -12.09 7.68 19.41
N ARG A 254 -12.94 6.67 19.62
CA ARG A 254 -13.96 6.68 20.69
C ARG A 254 -13.34 6.60 22.07
N LEU A 255 -12.41 5.67 22.35
CA LEU A 255 -11.79 5.58 23.69
C LEU A 255 -10.99 6.85 24.02
N ALA A 256 -10.19 7.33 23.07
CA ALA A 256 -9.43 8.59 23.25
C ALA A 256 -10.37 9.78 23.55
N ASN A 257 -11.50 9.87 22.84
CA ASN A 257 -12.50 10.91 23.07
C ASN A 257 -13.22 10.75 24.41
N GLU A 258 -13.56 9.52 24.82
CA GLU A 258 -14.21 9.26 26.11
C GLU A 258 -13.26 9.59 27.28
N ILE A 259 -11.96 9.33 27.16
CA ILE A 259 -10.97 9.75 28.16
C ILE A 259 -10.81 11.27 28.20
N ALA A 260 -10.79 11.94 27.05
CA ALA A 260 -10.73 13.40 26.98
C ALA A 260 -12.00 14.06 27.57
N SER A 261 -13.17 13.46 27.32
CA SER A 261 -14.46 13.85 27.89
C SER A 261 -14.47 13.62 29.40
N ALA A 262 -14.03 12.44 29.86
CA ALA A 262 -13.91 12.09 31.27
C ALA A 262 -13.06 13.10 32.03
N ARG A 263 -11.89 13.45 31.51
CA ARG A 263 -11.03 14.50 32.09
C ARG A 263 -11.77 15.82 32.26
N SER A 264 -12.50 16.25 31.22
CA SER A 264 -13.24 17.51 31.24
C SER A 264 -14.38 17.49 32.26
N VAL A 265 -15.12 16.39 32.36
CA VAL A 265 -16.24 16.23 33.30
C VAL A 265 -15.76 16.14 34.74
N LEU A 266 -14.71 15.36 35.01
CA LEU A 266 -14.12 15.23 36.35
C LEU A 266 -13.59 16.57 36.86
N LEU A 267 -12.85 17.31 36.02
CA LEU A 267 -12.39 18.66 36.35
C LEU A 267 -13.55 19.61 36.66
N ALA A 268 -14.63 19.56 35.87
CA ALA A 268 -15.83 20.37 36.11
C ALA A 268 -16.55 20.00 37.42
N ALA A 269 -16.43 18.75 37.86
CA ALA A 269 -16.95 18.26 39.13
C ALA A 269 -16.02 18.52 40.32
N GLY A 270 -14.84 19.14 40.09
CA GLY A 270 -13.84 19.40 41.15
C GLY A 270 -13.01 18.18 41.53
N VAL A 271 -12.99 17.13 40.69
CA VAL A 271 -12.22 15.90 40.89
C VAL A 271 -10.93 15.98 40.05
N GLU A 272 -9.79 15.71 40.67
CA GLU A 272 -8.52 15.61 39.95
C GLU A 272 -8.53 14.38 39.02
N ALA A 273 -8.24 14.59 37.74
CA ALA A 273 -8.27 13.54 36.72
C ALA A 273 -6.87 13.14 36.29
N VAL A 274 -6.46 11.92 36.64
CA VAL A 274 -5.21 11.29 36.18
C VAL A 274 -5.56 10.36 35.02
N VAL A 275 -5.11 10.71 33.81
CA VAL A 275 -5.44 9.99 32.57
C VAL A 275 -4.16 9.60 31.81
N PRO A 276 -4.17 8.53 31.00
CA PRO A 276 -2.98 8.10 30.29
C PRO A 276 -2.57 9.13 29.22
N SER A 277 -1.26 9.32 29.04
CA SER A 277 -0.71 10.25 28.04
C SER A 277 -0.76 9.70 26.61
N ALA A 278 -0.82 8.37 26.46
CA ALA A 278 -0.99 7.66 25.21
C ALA A 278 -1.78 6.37 25.47
N LEU A 279 -2.54 5.92 24.46
CA LEU A 279 -3.23 4.64 24.49
C LEU A 279 -2.39 3.55 23.81
N PRO A 280 -2.46 2.31 24.30
CA PRO A 280 -1.84 1.16 23.63
C PRO A 280 -2.58 0.83 22.32
N PRO A 281 -1.96 0.05 21.41
CA PRO A 281 -2.65 -0.43 20.21
C PRO A 281 -3.75 -1.42 20.61
N LEU A 282 -5.01 -1.03 20.39
CA LEU A 282 -6.17 -1.83 20.76
C LEU A 282 -6.90 -2.31 19.50
N THR A 283 -7.52 -3.49 19.57
CA THR A 283 -8.49 -3.88 18.56
C THR A 283 -9.75 -3.01 18.66
N ASP A 284 -10.45 -2.85 17.54
CA ASP A 284 -11.66 -2.02 17.45
C ASP A 284 -12.72 -2.37 18.52
N GLU A 285 -12.89 -3.67 18.77
CA GLU A 285 -13.86 -4.20 19.74
C GLU A 285 -13.46 -3.86 21.18
N ARG A 286 -12.16 -3.96 21.51
CA ARG A 286 -11.63 -3.60 22.83
C ARG A 286 -11.74 -2.10 23.08
N ALA A 287 -11.40 -1.26 22.10
CA ALA A 287 -11.50 0.20 22.23
C ALA A 287 -12.95 0.68 22.48
N GLU A 288 -13.93 0.09 21.79
CA GLU A 288 -15.35 0.42 21.99
C GLU A 288 -15.85 -0.02 23.37
N LEU A 289 -15.55 -1.26 23.77
CA LEU A 289 -15.94 -1.80 25.07
C LEU A 289 -15.32 -0.99 26.22
N PHE A 290 -14.03 -0.69 26.14
CA PHE A 290 -13.31 0.10 27.13
C PHE A 290 -13.84 1.53 27.21
N GLY A 291 -14.24 2.12 26.08
CA GLY A 291 -14.88 3.44 26.05
C GLY A 291 -16.18 3.48 26.86
N TYR A 292 -17.02 2.44 26.74
CA TYR A 292 -18.23 2.32 27.56
C TYR A 292 -17.93 2.17 29.05
N VAL A 293 -16.90 1.39 29.40
CA VAL A 293 -16.46 1.22 30.80
C VAL A 293 -16.02 2.54 31.40
N VAL A 294 -15.17 3.30 30.70
CA VAL A 294 -14.70 4.62 31.14
C VAL A 294 -15.86 5.57 31.35
N ARG A 295 -16.78 5.66 30.38
CA ARG A 295 -17.91 6.58 30.46
C ARG A 295 -18.84 6.29 31.63
N GLU A 296 -19.19 5.02 31.83
CA GLU A 296 -20.09 4.61 32.91
C GLU A 296 -19.43 4.79 34.28
N ALA A 297 -18.16 4.38 34.42
CA ALA A 297 -17.41 4.52 35.67
C ALA A 297 -17.26 6.00 36.06
N VAL A 298 -16.86 6.88 35.13
CA VAL A 298 -16.72 8.32 35.39
C VAL A 298 -18.05 8.97 35.72
N THR A 299 -19.14 8.55 35.07
CA THR A 299 -20.49 9.02 35.41
C THR A 299 -20.85 8.66 36.84
N ASN A 300 -20.50 7.46 37.29
CA ASN A 300 -20.71 7.02 38.68
C ASN A 300 -19.85 7.82 39.66
N VAL A 301 -18.59 8.09 39.34
CA VAL A 301 -17.71 8.93 40.17
C VAL A 301 -18.35 10.29 40.42
N VAL A 302 -18.75 10.97 39.34
CA VAL A 302 -19.30 12.33 39.39
C VAL A 302 -20.64 12.39 40.11
N ARG A 303 -21.46 11.34 40.02
CA ARG A 303 -22.79 11.32 40.64
C ARG A 303 -22.81 10.81 42.07
N HIS A 304 -21.89 9.92 42.43
CA HIS A 304 -22.07 9.07 43.61
C HIS A 304 -20.82 8.92 44.50
N ALA A 305 -19.60 9.14 44.01
CA ALA A 305 -18.42 8.73 44.76
C ALA A 305 -17.99 9.71 45.88
N GLY A 306 -18.27 11.01 45.73
CA GLY A 306 -17.69 12.02 46.64
C GLY A 306 -16.16 12.08 46.60
N ALA A 307 -15.56 11.60 45.51
CA ALA A 307 -14.12 11.46 45.33
C ALA A 307 -13.41 12.80 45.12
N THR A 308 -12.13 12.86 45.50
CA THR A 308 -11.21 13.96 45.19
C THR A 308 -10.31 13.66 44.00
N THR A 309 -10.05 12.39 43.72
CA THR A 309 -9.16 11.93 42.64
C THR A 309 -9.79 10.78 41.88
N CYS A 310 -9.68 10.81 40.56
CA CYS A 310 -10.03 9.69 39.70
C CYS A 310 -8.89 9.39 38.72
N THR A 311 -8.46 8.13 38.71
CA THR A 311 -7.38 7.62 37.88
C THR A 311 -7.94 6.67 36.83
N ILE A 312 -7.59 6.91 35.57
CA ILE A 312 -7.90 6.04 34.44
C ILE A 312 -6.58 5.44 33.95
N GLU A 313 -6.54 4.12 33.82
CA GLU A 313 -5.41 3.37 33.28
C GLU A 313 -5.92 2.45 32.17
N CYS A 314 -5.16 2.33 31.09
CA CYS A 314 -5.49 1.47 29.96
C CYS A 314 -4.23 0.75 29.48
N ASP A 315 -4.32 -0.58 29.37
CA ASP A 315 -3.34 -1.44 28.73
C ASP A 315 -3.98 -2.15 27.51
N GLU A 316 -3.25 -3.05 26.84
CA GLU A 316 -3.71 -3.73 25.61
C GLU A 316 -4.90 -4.68 25.82
N SER A 317 -5.14 -5.13 27.06
CA SER A 317 -6.16 -6.13 27.41
C SER A 317 -7.09 -5.67 28.52
N SER A 318 -6.91 -4.49 29.09
CA SER A 318 -7.69 -3.99 30.21
C SER A 318 -7.81 -2.48 30.26
N VAL A 319 -8.94 -2.04 30.84
CA VAL A 319 -9.13 -0.65 31.27
C VAL A 319 -9.56 -0.65 32.73
N THR A 320 -8.95 0.23 33.52
CA THR A 320 -9.23 0.39 34.93
C THR A 320 -9.57 1.84 35.24
N VAL A 321 -10.68 2.05 35.93
CA VAL A 321 -11.08 3.35 36.48
C VAL A 321 -11.15 3.23 38.00
N ARG A 322 -10.37 4.04 38.69
CA ARG A 322 -10.28 4.07 40.15
C ARG A 322 -10.63 5.44 40.69
N ASP A 323 -11.39 5.49 41.78
CA ASP A 323 -11.63 6.68 42.58
C ASP A 323 -11.22 6.48 44.04
N ASP A 324 -11.04 7.59 44.77
CA ASP A 324 -10.72 7.65 46.20
C ASP A 324 -11.95 8.01 47.07
N GLY A 325 -13.17 7.77 46.57
CA GLY A 325 -14.42 8.13 47.22
C GLY A 325 -14.86 7.18 48.34
N GLU A 326 -16.13 7.26 48.73
CA GLU A 326 -16.67 6.52 49.88
C GLU A 326 -17.05 5.06 49.60
N GLY A 327 -16.84 4.60 48.35
CA GLY A 327 -17.23 3.26 47.90
C GLY A 327 -18.73 3.08 47.68
N ILE A 328 -19.10 1.93 47.11
CA ILE A 328 -20.48 1.54 46.81
C ILE A 328 -21.05 0.84 48.04
N THR A 329 -22.05 1.46 48.69
CA THR A 329 -22.77 0.83 49.80
C THR A 329 -23.56 -0.39 49.34
N ARG A 330 -23.62 -1.45 50.17
CA ARG A 330 -24.30 -2.72 49.85
C ARG A 330 -25.78 -2.47 49.49
N GLY A 331 -26.10 -2.58 48.20
CA GLY A 331 -27.43 -2.33 47.62
C GLY A 331 -27.45 -1.24 46.52
N GLY A 332 -26.37 -0.46 46.37
CA GLY A 332 -26.24 0.63 45.40
C GLY A 332 -25.64 0.26 44.04
N GLY A 333 -25.59 -1.03 43.69
CA GLY A 333 -25.15 -1.47 42.36
C GLY A 333 -26.17 -1.03 41.31
N GLY A 334 -25.97 0.15 40.72
CA GLY A 334 -26.84 0.69 39.69
C GLY A 334 -26.98 -0.26 38.49
N SER A 335 -28.13 -0.21 37.82
CA SER A 335 -28.43 -1.06 36.65
C SER A 335 -27.38 -0.95 35.53
N GLY A 336 -26.65 0.17 35.47
CA GLY A 336 -25.61 0.46 34.48
C GLY A 336 -24.40 -0.49 34.55
N LEU A 337 -23.78 -0.67 35.72
CA LEU A 337 -22.62 -1.57 35.87
C LEU A 337 -22.98 -3.05 35.64
N LYS A 338 -24.20 -3.45 36.03
CA LYS A 338 -24.70 -4.81 35.78
C LYS A 338 -24.92 -5.08 34.29
N GLY A 339 -25.55 -4.13 33.57
CA GLY A 339 -25.74 -4.24 32.13
C GLY A 339 -24.42 -4.15 31.34
N LEU A 340 -23.46 -3.38 31.84
CA LEU A 340 -22.11 -3.31 31.27
C LEU A 340 -21.33 -4.61 31.49
N GLY A 341 -21.45 -5.23 32.67
CA GLY A 341 -20.82 -6.53 32.96
C GLY A 341 -21.29 -7.63 32.03
N GLN A 342 -22.61 -7.74 31.81
CA GLN A 342 -23.17 -8.69 30.84
C GLN A 342 -22.61 -8.46 29.42
N ARG A 343 -22.48 -7.19 29.00
CA ARG A 343 -21.96 -6.83 27.68
C ARG A 343 -20.47 -7.18 27.51
N VAL A 344 -19.69 -7.06 28.59
CA VAL A 344 -18.26 -7.44 28.63
C VAL A 344 -18.12 -8.97 28.60
N GLU A 345 -18.96 -9.68 29.34
CA GLU A 345 -18.99 -11.16 29.34
C GLU A 345 -19.43 -11.72 27.97
N GLU A 346 -20.41 -11.11 27.32
CA GLU A 346 -20.84 -11.47 25.95
C GLU A 346 -19.71 -11.31 24.92
N ALA A 347 -18.77 -10.39 25.15
CA ALA A 347 -17.58 -10.18 24.33
C ALA A 347 -16.39 -11.06 24.73
N GLY A 348 -16.56 -12.02 25.65
CA GLY A 348 -15.49 -12.90 26.12
C GLY A 348 -14.52 -12.25 27.13
N GLY A 349 -14.92 -11.14 27.75
CA GLY A 349 -14.17 -10.49 28.81
C GLY A 349 -14.75 -10.73 30.20
N SER A 350 -14.17 -10.05 31.19
CA SER A 350 -14.69 -9.99 32.57
C SER A 350 -14.70 -8.56 33.08
N LEU A 351 -15.74 -8.21 33.84
CA LEU A 351 -15.84 -6.93 34.55
C LEU A 351 -15.80 -7.18 36.05
N ALA A 352 -14.79 -6.64 36.71
CA ALA A 352 -14.63 -6.67 38.15
C ALA A 352 -14.90 -5.29 38.74
N VAL A 353 -15.69 -5.25 39.82
CA VAL A 353 -15.91 -4.04 40.62
C VAL A 353 -15.46 -4.36 42.04
N ASP A 354 -14.34 -3.76 42.45
CA ASP A 354 -13.87 -3.80 43.82
C ASP A 354 -14.19 -2.47 44.48
N SER A 355 -14.84 -2.51 45.64
CA SER A 355 -15.30 -1.30 46.31
C SER A 355 -15.17 -1.42 47.82
N SER A 356 -14.61 -0.38 48.43
CA SER A 356 -14.33 -0.31 49.86
C SER A 356 -14.58 1.11 50.36
N ALA A 357 -14.49 1.32 51.67
CA ALA A 357 -14.55 2.66 52.26
C ALA A 357 -13.42 3.61 51.82
N ALA A 358 -12.43 3.11 51.06
CA ALA A 358 -11.32 3.88 50.49
C ALA A 358 -11.46 4.13 48.98
N GLY A 359 -12.63 3.83 48.39
CA GLY A 359 -12.93 4.12 46.99
C GLY A 359 -13.43 2.90 46.19
N THR A 360 -13.69 3.13 44.91
CA THR A 360 -14.11 2.09 43.97
C THR A 360 -13.10 1.91 42.85
N THR A 361 -12.86 0.67 42.45
CA THR A 361 -12.07 0.29 41.27
C THR A 361 -12.95 -0.56 40.36
N VAL A 362 -13.15 -0.08 39.14
CA VAL A 362 -13.83 -0.81 38.06
C VAL A 362 -12.78 -1.23 37.04
N THR A 363 -12.64 -2.53 36.82
CA THR A 363 -11.68 -3.09 35.87
C THR A 363 -12.40 -3.99 34.88
N ALA A 364 -12.27 -3.68 33.59
CA ALA A 364 -12.67 -4.59 32.52
C ALA A 364 -11.42 -5.24 31.92
N ARG A 365 -11.41 -6.56 31.78
CA ARG A 365 -10.34 -7.33 31.12
C ARG A 365 -10.89 -8.16 29.99
N MET A 366 -10.12 -8.26 28.93
CA MET A 366 -10.38 -9.10 27.76
C MET A 366 -9.34 -10.22 27.74
N GLU A 367 -9.78 -11.46 27.53
CA GLU A 367 -8.85 -12.57 27.30
C GLU A 367 -8.22 -12.44 25.90
N ASP A 368 -6.99 -12.93 25.74
CA ASP A 368 -6.36 -13.02 24.42
C ASP A 368 -6.94 -14.21 23.67
N ALA A 369 -7.43 -13.95 22.46
CA ALA A 369 -8.03 -14.95 21.57
C ALA A 369 -6.98 -15.88 20.94
#